data_AF-A0A5C7YZQ3-F1
#
_entry.id   AF-A0A5C7YZQ3-F1
#
_cell.length_a   1.000
_cell.length_b   1.000
_cell.length_c   1.000
_cell.angle_alpha   90.00
_cell.angle_beta   90.00
_cell.angle_gamma   90.00
#
_symmetry.space_group_name_H-M   'P 1'
#
loop_
_entity.id
_entity.type
_entity.pdbx_description
1 polymer ?
#
loop_
_entity_poly.entity_id
_entity_poly.type
_entity_poly.pdbx_seq_one_letter_code
_entity_poly.pdbx_strand_id
1 'polypeptide(L)'
;MKNKNLYIIAGCNGAGKTTASFTILPEILHCKEFVNADEIAKGLSPFQPEKVAVEAGRIMINRINDLFKENLSFAFETTLATKSYRNKILSAKKEGYTITLLFFWLQTIELAKERVATRVLEGGHNIPNDIIERRYLNGIKNLFSIYIPIVDELMIFDNSQVKSELIASKSNDSSLIIRNEQKFNYLKSYYEKA
;
A
#
# COMPACT_ATOMS: atom_id res chain seq x y z
N MET A 1 -22.08 1.61 -17.54
CA MET A 1 -20.70 1.06 -17.64
C MET A 1 -20.29 0.61 -16.25
N LYS A 2 -19.61 -0.54 -16.11
CA LYS A 2 -19.11 -0.99 -14.81
C LYS A 2 -17.98 -0.03 -14.40
N ASN A 3 -18.05 0.58 -13.22
CA ASN A 3 -16.97 1.45 -12.74
C ASN A 3 -15.71 0.60 -12.57
N LYS A 4 -14.65 0.94 -13.30
CA LYS A 4 -13.33 0.29 -13.21
C LYS A 4 -12.58 0.92 -12.05
N ASN A 5 -12.15 0.10 -11.11
CA ASN A 5 -11.47 0.59 -9.90
C ASN A 5 -10.09 -0.03 -9.79
N LEU A 6 -9.10 0.82 -9.51
CA LEU A 6 -7.77 0.40 -9.11
C LEU A 6 -7.55 0.76 -7.65
N TYR A 7 -7.48 -0.25 -6.80
CA TYR A 7 -7.21 -0.07 -5.38
C TYR A 7 -5.71 -0.27 -5.11
N ILE A 8 -5.12 0.69 -4.41
CA ILE A 8 -3.72 0.64 -4.03
C ILE A 8 -3.67 0.56 -2.51
N ILE A 9 -3.27 -0.60 -2.00
CA ILE A 9 -3.11 -0.83 -0.56
C ILE A 9 -1.66 -0.54 -0.21
N ALA A 10 -1.43 0.57 0.47
CA ALA A 10 -0.13 1.17 0.65
C ALA A 10 0.25 1.36 2.12
N GLY A 11 1.55 1.47 2.40
CA GLY A 11 2.05 1.69 3.77
C GLY A 11 3.25 0.83 4.15
N CYS A 12 3.89 1.15 5.28
CA CYS A 12 5.10 0.48 5.73
C CYS A 12 4.87 -1.02 6.07
N ASN A 13 5.95 -1.79 6.19
CA ASN A 13 5.87 -3.15 6.70
C ASN A 13 5.37 -3.13 8.15
N GLY A 14 4.59 -4.14 8.56
CA GLY A 14 3.96 -4.18 9.89
C GLY A 14 2.68 -3.33 10.06
N ALA A 15 2.30 -2.52 9.06
CA ALA A 15 1.13 -1.64 9.16
C ALA A 15 -0.24 -2.33 9.02
N GLY A 16 -0.31 -3.66 8.89
CA GLY A 16 -1.58 -4.41 8.80
C GLY A 16 -2.28 -4.35 7.43
N LYS A 17 -1.59 -3.94 6.36
CA LYS A 17 -2.13 -3.81 4.99
C LYS A 17 -2.81 -5.08 4.48
N THR A 18 -2.13 -6.21 4.59
CA THR A 18 -2.62 -7.49 4.07
C THR A 18 -3.88 -7.94 4.81
N THR A 19 -3.89 -7.81 6.14
CA THR A 19 -5.07 -8.08 6.98
C THR A 19 -6.24 -7.19 6.57
N ALA A 20 -6.03 -5.88 6.44
CA ALA A 20 -7.07 -4.95 6.00
C ALA A 20 -7.58 -5.27 4.59
N SER A 21 -6.70 -5.70 3.68
CA SER A 21 -7.04 -6.06 2.31
C SER A 21 -8.01 -7.24 2.25
N PHE A 22 -7.76 -8.30 3.03
CA PHE A 22 -8.61 -9.49 3.04
C PHE A 22 -10.02 -9.23 3.58
N THR A 23 -10.19 -8.25 4.46
CA THR A 23 -11.51 -7.85 4.97
C THR A 23 -12.20 -6.84 4.03
N ILE A 24 -11.50 -5.77 3.65
CA ILE A 24 -12.13 -4.64 2.94
C ILE A 24 -12.39 -4.96 1.47
N LEU A 25 -11.48 -5.66 0.78
CA LEU A 25 -11.59 -5.84 -0.67
C LEU A 25 -12.81 -6.70 -1.07
N PRO A 26 -13.05 -7.90 -0.50
CA PRO A 26 -14.15 -8.75 -0.95
C PRO A 26 -15.51 -8.28 -0.44
N GLU A 27 -15.57 -7.87 0.83
CA GLU A 27 -16.83 -7.60 1.53
C GLU A 27 -17.36 -6.19 1.26
N ILE A 28 -16.46 -5.19 1.22
CA ILE A 28 -16.84 -3.78 1.13
C ILE A 28 -16.70 -3.26 -0.29
N LEU A 29 -15.57 -3.55 -0.94
CA LEU A 29 -15.24 -3.02 -2.27
C LEU A 29 -15.61 -3.98 -3.42
N HIS A 30 -16.06 -5.19 -3.10
CA HIS A 30 -16.38 -6.27 -4.04
C HIS A 30 -15.28 -6.51 -5.10
N CYS A 31 -14.03 -6.27 -4.71
CA CYS A 31 -12.83 -6.45 -5.52
C CYS A 31 -12.24 -7.84 -5.24
N LYS A 32 -12.34 -8.74 -6.22
CA LYS A 32 -11.87 -10.12 -6.09
C LYS A 32 -10.39 -10.31 -6.46
N GLU A 33 -9.87 -9.45 -7.31
CA GLU A 33 -8.48 -9.52 -7.76
C GLU A 33 -7.58 -8.71 -6.81
N PHE A 34 -6.65 -9.39 -6.14
CA PHE A 34 -5.67 -8.78 -5.25
C PHE A 34 -4.28 -9.34 -5.54
N VAL A 35 -3.34 -8.46 -5.89
CA VAL A 35 -1.96 -8.83 -6.25
C VAL A 35 -0.99 -8.38 -5.16
N ASN A 36 -0.27 -9.32 -4.54
CA ASN A 36 0.68 -9.04 -3.47
C ASN A 36 1.98 -9.84 -3.68
N ALA A 37 3.12 -9.14 -3.80
CA ALA A 37 4.43 -9.77 -4.00
C ALA A 37 4.84 -10.71 -2.85
N ASP A 38 4.50 -10.39 -1.60
CA ASP A 38 4.87 -11.22 -0.45
C ASP A 38 4.09 -12.54 -0.45
N GLU A 39 2.81 -12.52 -0.85
CA GLU A 39 1.99 -13.73 -0.99
C GLU A 39 2.42 -14.58 -2.19
N ILE A 40 2.80 -13.95 -3.31
CA ILE A 40 3.39 -14.64 -4.45
C ILE A 40 4.70 -15.32 -4.05
N ALA A 41 5.58 -14.61 -3.33
CA ALA A 41 6.86 -15.16 -2.88
C ALA A 41 6.67 -16.36 -1.95
N LYS A 42 5.70 -16.30 -1.01
CA LYS A 42 5.32 -17.44 -0.16
C LYS A 42 4.78 -18.62 -0.97
N GLY A 43 3.98 -18.35 -2.01
CA GLY A 43 3.48 -19.41 -2.89
C GLY A 43 4.59 -20.12 -3.67
N LEU A 44 5.61 -19.38 -4.11
CA LEU A 44 6.77 -19.93 -4.83
C LEU A 44 7.74 -20.68 -3.91
N SER A 45 8.01 -20.11 -2.73
CA SER A 45 8.99 -20.64 -1.77
C SER A 45 8.45 -20.43 -0.35
N PRO A 46 7.62 -21.36 0.16
CA PRO A 46 6.91 -21.17 1.43
C PRO A 46 7.84 -21.06 2.64
N PHE A 47 9.02 -21.67 2.58
CA PHE A 47 10.01 -21.64 3.67
C PHE A 47 11.12 -20.59 3.48
N GLN A 48 11.32 -20.08 2.27
CA GLN A 48 12.40 -19.14 1.93
C GLN A 48 11.92 -18.09 0.90
N PRO A 49 10.86 -17.32 1.19
CA PRO A 49 10.26 -16.37 0.24
C PRO A 49 11.21 -15.24 -0.17
N GLU A 50 12.17 -14.88 0.69
CA GLU A 50 13.17 -13.86 0.43
C GLU A 50 14.07 -14.18 -0.76
N LYS A 51 14.33 -15.47 -1.03
CA LYS A 51 15.16 -15.91 -2.15
C LYS A 51 14.51 -15.69 -3.51
N VAL A 52 13.17 -15.63 -3.55
CA VAL A 52 12.37 -15.48 -4.76
C VAL A 52 11.72 -14.10 -4.88
N ALA A 53 12.10 -13.14 -4.02
CA ALA A 53 11.48 -11.82 -3.97
C ALA A 53 11.53 -11.05 -5.30
N VAL A 54 12.63 -11.17 -6.06
CA VAL A 54 12.77 -10.53 -7.39
C VAL A 54 11.85 -11.18 -8.42
N GLU A 55 11.77 -12.51 -8.40
CA GLU A 55 10.87 -13.27 -9.28
C GLU A 55 9.40 -12.96 -8.98
N ALA A 56 9.01 -12.99 -7.71
CA ALA A 56 7.68 -12.63 -7.25
C ALA A 56 7.29 -11.20 -7.67
N GLY A 57 8.23 -10.25 -7.60
CA GLY A 57 8.03 -8.89 -8.11
C GLY A 57 7.75 -8.83 -9.62
N ARG A 58 8.44 -9.65 -10.42
CA ARG A 58 8.17 -9.75 -11.87
C ARG A 58 6.80 -10.35 -12.16
N ILE A 59 6.43 -11.42 -11.45
CA ILE A 59 5.10 -12.05 -11.55
C ILE A 59 4.00 -11.04 -11.21
N MET A 60 4.17 -10.31 -10.10
CA MET A 60 3.24 -9.25 -9.71
C MET A 60 3.03 -8.21 -10.81
N ILE A 61 4.12 -7.71 -11.42
CA ILE A 61 4.04 -6.72 -12.51
C ILE A 61 3.32 -7.30 -13.73
N ASN A 62 3.60 -8.55 -14.09
CA ASN A 62 2.94 -9.21 -15.21
C ASN A 62 1.45 -9.37 -14.96
N ARG A 63 1.04 -9.86 -13.78
CA ARG A 63 -0.37 -9.99 -13.42
C ARG A 63 -1.11 -8.65 -13.46
N ILE A 64 -0.48 -7.58 -12.97
CA ILE A 64 -1.04 -6.22 -13.07
C ILE A 64 -1.25 -5.81 -14.53
N ASN A 65 -0.31 -6.12 -15.43
CA ASN A 65 -0.46 -5.81 -16.85
C ASN A 65 -1.62 -6.58 -17.49
N ASP A 66 -1.78 -7.85 -17.14
CA ASP A 66 -2.86 -8.68 -17.68
C ASP A 66 -4.23 -8.20 -17.20
N LEU A 67 -4.35 -7.82 -15.92
CA LEU A 67 -5.56 -7.22 -15.37
C LEU A 67 -5.95 -5.90 -16.06
N PHE A 68 -4.96 -5.07 -16.41
CA PHE A 68 -5.21 -3.88 -17.23
C PHE A 68 -5.75 -4.23 -18.61
N LYS A 69 -5.13 -5.19 -19.33
CA LYS A 69 -5.59 -5.65 -20.65
C LYS A 69 -7.01 -6.20 -20.60
N GLU A 70 -7.35 -6.94 -19.56
CA GLU A 70 -8.67 -7.52 -19.33
C GLU A 70 -9.72 -6.49 -18.87
N ASN A 71 -9.33 -5.24 -18.61
CA ASN A 71 -10.19 -4.17 -18.11
C ASN A 71 -10.90 -4.51 -16.79
N LEU A 72 -10.24 -5.26 -15.90
CA LEU A 72 -10.80 -5.67 -14.62
C LEU A 72 -10.52 -4.67 -13.51
N SER A 73 -11.44 -4.55 -12.55
CA SER A 73 -11.15 -3.89 -11.28
C SER A 73 -10.25 -4.78 -10.43
N PHE A 74 -9.19 -4.23 -9.87
CA PHE A 74 -8.26 -4.99 -9.05
C PHE A 74 -7.58 -4.13 -7.98
N ALA A 75 -6.95 -4.82 -7.04
CA ALA A 75 -6.14 -4.24 -5.99
C ALA A 75 -4.70 -4.74 -6.05
N PHE A 76 -3.74 -3.93 -5.62
CA PHE A 76 -2.39 -4.41 -5.35
C PHE A 76 -1.80 -3.81 -4.07
N GLU A 77 -0.96 -4.59 -3.40
CA GLU A 77 -0.28 -4.15 -2.18
C GLU A 77 1.13 -3.62 -2.48
N THR A 78 1.52 -2.52 -1.84
CA THR A 78 2.86 -1.94 -1.98
C THR A 78 3.27 -1.18 -0.73
N THR A 79 4.57 -0.93 -0.57
CA THR A 79 5.07 0.02 0.45
C THR A 79 5.16 1.44 -0.07
N LEU A 80 4.92 1.66 -1.36
CA LEU A 80 5.23 2.90 -2.10
C LEU A 80 6.70 3.32 -2.05
N ALA A 81 7.61 2.46 -1.57
CA ALA A 81 9.03 2.78 -1.48
C ALA A 81 9.70 2.99 -2.86
N THR A 82 9.06 2.56 -3.94
CA THR A 82 9.51 2.77 -5.33
C THR A 82 8.49 3.59 -6.12
N LYS A 83 8.96 4.21 -7.20
CA LYS A 83 8.14 5.05 -8.11
C LYS A 83 7.52 4.25 -9.27
N SER A 84 7.67 2.92 -9.26
CA SER A 84 7.39 2.01 -10.38
C SER A 84 5.92 2.05 -10.84
N TYR A 85 4.98 2.33 -9.94
CA TYR A 85 3.55 2.34 -10.26
C TYR A 85 3.02 3.67 -10.78
N ARG A 86 3.78 4.78 -10.70
CA ARG A 86 3.33 6.12 -11.10
C ARG A 86 2.77 6.13 -12.53
N ASN A 87 3.55 5.62 -13.49
CA ASN A 87 3.15 5.65 -14.89
C ASN A 87 1.96 4.72 -15.18
N LYS A 88 1.85 3.60 -14.45
CA LYS A 88 0.69 2.69 -14.56
C LYS A 88 -0.59 3.36 -14.06
N ILE A 89 -0.53 4.07 -12.94
CA ILE A 89 -1.66 4.83 -12.41
C ILE A 89 -2.13 5.89 -13.40
N LEU A 90 -1.20 6.65 -13.98
CA LEU A 90 -1.55 7.65 -14.98
C LEU A 90 -2.17 7.04 -16.24
N SER A 91 -1.72 5.85 -16.67
CA SER A 91 -2.35 5.10 -17.78
C SER A 91 -3.75 4.65 -17.41
N ALA A 92 -3.91 4.04 -16.23
CA ALA A 92 -5.19 3.56 -15.72
C ALA A 92 -6.25 4.68 -15.71
N LYS A 93 -5.88 5.89 -15.27
CA LYS A 93 -6.77 7.06 -15.31
C LYS A 93 -7.22 7.41 -16.72
N LYS A 94 -6.30 7.41 -17.69
CA LYS A 94 -6.64 7.65 -19.11
C LYS A 94 -7.57 6.58 -19.67
N GLU A 95 -7.46 5.36 -19.15
CA GLU A 95 -8.33 4.23 -19.49
C GLU A 95 -9.66 4.25 -18.72
N GLY A 96 -9.91 5.26 -17.88
CA GLY A 96 -11.18 5.42 -17.15
C GLY A 96 -11.30 4.64 -15.86
N TYR A 97 -10.18 4.30 -15.21
CA TYR A 97 -10.18 3.78 -13.85
C TYR A 97 -10.31 4.91 -12.82
N THR A 98 -11.13 4.69 -11.79
CA THR A 98 -11.06 5.42 -10.53
C THR A 98 -9.94 4.83 -9.69
N ILE A 99 -9.01 5.68 -9.23
CA ILE A 99 -7.85 5.25 -8.46
C ILE A 99 -8.05 5.60 -6.98
N THR A 100 -8.11 4.58 -6.14
CA THR A 100 -8.29 4.71 -4.69
C THR A 100 -7.03 4.22 -3.97
N LEU A 101 -6.39 5.10 -3.20
CA LEU A 101 -5.23 4.78 -2.36
C LEU A 101 -5.64 4.68 -0.89
N LEU A 102 -5.41 3.52 -0.28
CA LEU A 102 -5.54 3.30 1.16
C LEU A 102 -4.12 3.23 1.73
N PHE A 103 -3.70 4.24 2.50
CA PHE A 103 -2.35 4.30 3.09
C PHE A 103 -2.39 4.02 4.59
N PHE A 104 -1.73 2.96 5.02
CA PHE A 104 -1.62 2.56 6.42
C PHE A 104 -0.26 2.96 7.00
N TRP A 105 -0.29 3.80 8.02
CA TRP A 105 0.89 4.35 8.68
C TRP A 105 1.02 3.82 10.11
N LEU A 106 2.27 3.72 10.57
CA LEU A 106 2.63 3.48 11.97
C LEU A 106 3.44 4.67 12.44
N GLN A 107 3.18 5.17 13.64
CA GLN A 107 3.74 6.43 14.14
C GLN A 107 5.26 6.45 14.22
N THR A 108 5.92 5.30 14.34
CA THR A 108 7.38 5.18 14.43
C THR A 108 7.92 4.03 13.59
N ILE A 109 9.20 4.13 13.23
CA ILE A 109 9.95 3.10 12.51
C ILE A 109 10.18 1.89 13.44
N GLU A 110 10.40 2.16 14.72
CA GLU A 110 10.59 1.17 15.77
C GLU A 110 9.35 0.27 15.90
N LEU A 111 8.15 0.86 15.87
CA LEU A 111 6.90 0.08 15.89
C LEU A 111 6.75 -0.80 14.64
N ALA A 112 7.19 -0.31 13.48
CA ALA A 112 7.22 -1.13 12.26
C ALA A 112 8.17 -2.32 12.39
N LYS A 113 9.38 -2.10 12.94
CA LYS A 113 10.38 -3.15 13.20
C LYS A 113 9.85 -4.17 14.22
N GLU A 114 9.27 -3.71 15.32
CA GLU A 114 8.66 -4.55 16.36
C GLU A 114 7.55 -5.44 15.79
N ARG A 115 6.60 -4.86 15.05
CA ARG A 115 5.50 -5.63 14.46
C ARG A 115 5.98 -6.65 13.42
N VAL A 116 7.02 -6.35 12.65
CA VAL A 116 7.62 -7.34 11.74
C VAL A 116 8.27 -8.46 12.55
N ALA A 117 9.01 -8.15 13.62
CA ALA A 117 9.62 -9.16 14.49
C ALA A 117 8.58 -10.08 15.13
N THR A 118 7.50 -9.54 15.68
CA THR A 118 6.38 -10.35 16.22
C THR A 118 5.79 -11.28 15.17
N ARG A 119 5.51 -10.76 13.96
CA ARG A 119 4.99 -11.58 12.86
C ARG A 119 5.96 -12.70 12.47
N VAL A 120 7.27 -12.49 12.55
CA VAL A 120 8.28 -13.54 12.28
C VAL A 120 8.23 -14.62 13.35
N LEU A 121 8.06 -14.26 14.63
CA LEU A 121 7.87 -15.23 15.71
C LEU A 121 6.61 -16.08 15.51
N GLU A 122 5.58 -15.51 14.88
CA GLU A 122 4.34 -16.20 14.49
C GLU A 122 4.45 -17.00 13.18
N GLY A 123 5.65 -17.13 12.60
CA GLY A 123 5.90 -17.90 11.38
C GLY A 123 5.81 -17.11 10.07
N GLY A 124 5.75 -15.79 10.13
CA GLY A 124 5.80 -14.92 8.96
C GLY A 124 7.22 -14.70 8.40
N HIS A 125 7.30 -14.01 7.25
CA HIS A 125 8.59 -13.74 6.60
C HIS A 125 9.37 -12.61 7.29
N ASN A 126 10.69 -12.79 7.36
CA ASN A 126 11.62 -11.80 7.89
C ASN A 126 11.94 -10.70 6.86
N ILE A 127 12.15 -9.47 7.35
CA ILE A 127 12.64 -8.35 6.54
C ILE A 127 13.74 -7.65 7.36
N PRO A 128 14.93 -7.41 6.77
CA PRO A 128 15.99 -6.68 7.48
C PRO A 128 15.56 -5.28 7.93
N ASN A 129 16.04 -4.84 9.11
CA ASN A 129 15.65 -3.58 9.74
C ASN A 129 15.97 -2.35 8.89
N ASP A 130 17.10 -2.34 8.19
CA ASP A 130 17.51 -1.28 7.27
C ASP A 130 16.55 -1.18 6.06
N ILE A 131 16.06 -2.33 5.58
CA ILE A 131 15.08 -2.40 4.50
C ILE A 131 13.72 -1.88 4.95
N ILE A 132 13.28 -2.20 6.18
CA ILE A 132 12.04 -1.69 6.78
C ILE A 132 12.11 -0.16 6.86
N GLU A 133 13.18 0.37 7.44
CA GLU A 133 13.41 1.80 7.62
C GLU A 133 13.43 2.56 6.29
N ARG A 134 14.22 2.08 5.33
CA ARG A 134 14.26 2.66 3.98
C ARG A 134 12.89 2.65 3.32
N ARG A 135 12.14 1.56 3.42
CA ARG A 135 10.79 1.44 2.83
C ARG A 135 9.79 2.37 3.50
N TYR A 136 9.88 2.52 4.82
CA TYR A 136 9.05 3.42 5.60
C TYR A 136 9.24 4.87 5.13
N LEU A 137 10.48 5.37 5.13
CA LEU A 137 10.79 6.76 4.75
C LEU A 137 10.46 7.04 3.29
N ASN A 138 10.91 6.18 2.37
CA ASN A 138 10.64 6.36 0.93
C ASN A 138 9.15 6.25 0.60
N GLY A 139 8.42 5.37 1.30
CA GLY A 139 6.98 5.21 1.13
C GLY A 139 6.23 6.50 1.48
N ILE A 140 6.56 7.13 2.61
CA ILE A 140 5.98 8.41 3.01
C ILE A 140 6.39 9.53 2.05
N LYS A 141 7.67 9.59 1.67
CA LYS A 141 8.14 10.60 0.71
C LYS A 141 7.39 10.53 -0.62
N ASN A 142 7.24 9.32 -1.17
CA ASN A 142 6.52 9.14 -2.42
C ASN A 142 5.02 9.35 -2.26
N LEU A 143 4.42 9.00 -1.11
CA LEU A 143 3.01 9.30 -0.81
C LEU A 143 2.73 10.78 -1.08
N PHE A 144 3.45 11.67 -0.39
CA PHE A 144 3.24 13.12 -0.51
C PHE A 144 3.64 13.68 -1.88
N SER A 145 4.81 13.31 -2.39
CA SER A 145 5.36 13.93 -3.61
C SER A 145 4.78 13.38 -4.92
N ILE A 146 4.24 12.16 -4.92
CA ILE A 146 3.81 11.48 -6.15
C ILE A 146 2.35 11.05 -6.10
N TYR A 147 1.93 10.37 -5.04
CA TYR A 147 0.66 9.64 -5.07
C TYR A 147 -0.55 10.52 -4.68
N ILE A 148 -0.46 11.34 -3.63
CA ILE A 148 -1.54 12.28 -3.25
C ILE A 148 -2.02 13.15 -4.44
N PRO A 149 -1.14 13.70 -5.29
CA PRO A 149 -1.54 14.52 -6.43
C PRO A 149 -2.25 13.76 -7.55
N ILE A 150 -2.00 12.45 -7.73
CA ILE A 150 -2.44 11.72 -8.94
C ILE A 150 -3.62 10.79 -8.70
N VAL A 151 -3.93 10.43 -7.46
CA VAL A 151 -5.07 9.54 -7.12
C VAL A 151 -6.38 10.33 -7.00
N ASP A 152 -7.48 9.67 -7.33
CA ASP A 152 -8.83 10.24 -7.23
C ASP A 152 -9.29 10.22 -5.78
N GLU A 153 -9.13 9.07 -5.12
CA GLU A 153 -9.51 8.89 -3.73
C GLU A 153 -8.30 8.54 -2.88
N LEU A 154 -8.28 9.07 -1.67
CA LEU A 154 -7.24 8.82 -0.68
C LEU A 154 -7.86 8.62 0.68
N MET A 155 -7.39 7.62 1.40
CA MET A 155 -7.58 7.51 2.84
C MET A 155 -6.24 7.20 3.50
N ILE A 156 -5.89 7.99 4.51
CA ILE A 156 -4.69 7.77 5.31
C ILE A 156 -5.14 7.32 6.70
N PHE A 157 -4.64 6.18 7.14
CA PHE A 157 -4.93 5.59 8.43
C PHE A 157 -3.70 5.58 9.32
N ASP A 158 -3.87 5.96 10.59
CA ASP A 158 -2.96 5.56 11.66
C ASP A 158 -3.40 4.20 12.18
N ASN A 159 -2.51 3.21 12.04
CA ASN A 159 -2.74 1.85 12.50
C ASN A 159 -1.81 1.45 13.66
N SER A 160 -1.30 2.43 14.40
CA SER A 160 -0.36 2.22 15.52
C SER A 160 -1.00 1.60 16.75
N GLN A 161 -2.30 1.82 16.93
CA GLN A 161 -3.12 1.26 18.01
C GLN A 161 -3.98 0.09 17.49
N VAL A 162 -4.69 -0.59 18.39
CA VAL A 162 -5.58 -1.72 18.04
C VAL A 162 -6.68 -1.29 17.07
N LYS A 163 -7.24 -0.10 17.28
CA LYS A 163 -8.26 0.48 16.40
C LYS A 163 -7.60 1.41 15.39
N SER A 164 -7.75 1.08 14.10
CA SER A 164 -7.31 1.96 13.01
C SER A 164 -8.09 3.28 13.03
N GLU A 165 -7.40 4.40 12.88
CA GLU A 165 -7.98 5.74 12.86
C GLU A 165 -7.75 6.41 11.50
N LEU A 166 -8.82 6.94 10.89
CA LEU A 166 -8.72 7.71 9.64
C LEU A 166 -8.24 9.14 9.96
N ILE A 167 -7.02 9.48 9.54
CA ILE A 167 -6.39 10.77 9.86
C ILE A 167 -6.56 11.81 8.74
N ALA A 168 -6.68 11.38 7.49
CA ALA A 168 -6.96 12.27 6.36
C ALA A 168 -7.65 11.52 5.22
N SER A 169 -8.43 12.24 4.42
CA SER A 169 -9.13 11.68 3.26
C SER A 169 -9.30 12.69 2.13
N LYS A 170 -9.29 12.21 0.89
CA LYS A 170 -9.57 12.99 -0.34
C LYS A 170 -10.57 12.21 -1.19
N SER A 171 -11.46 12.91 -1.90
CA SER A 171 -12.36 12.30 -2.88
C SER A 171 -12.46 13.18 -4.13
N ASN A 172 -12.08 12.62 -5.28
CA ASN A 172 -12.05 13.30 -6.57
C ASN A 172 -11.25 14.61 -6.51
N ASP A 173 -11.78 15.68 -7.11
CA ASP A 173 -11.15 17.01 -7.14
C ASP A 173 -11.30 17.79 -5.82
N SER A 174 -11.76 17.15 -4.74
CA SER A 174 -11.83 17.79 -3.43
C SER A 174 -10.44 18.04 -2.85
N SER A 175 -10.34 19.09 -2.03
CA SER A 175 -9.17 19.30 -1.19
C SER A 175 -9.02 18.16 -0.18
N LEU A 176 -7.78 17.94 0.26
CA LEU A 176 -7.48 16.98 1.31
C LEU A 176 -8.17 17.40 2.62
N ILE A 177 -9.05 16.55 3.14
CA ILE A 177 -9.72 16.74 4.42
C ILE A 177 -8.87 16.10 5.50
N ILE A 178 -8.33 16.91 6.41
CA ILE A 178 -7.55 16.45 7.56
C ILE A 178 -8.52 16.25 8.74
N ARG A 179 -8.59 15.03 9.26
CA ARG A 179 -9.47 14.66 10.38
C ARG A 179 -8.76 14.70 11.72
N ASN A 180 -7.46 14.43 11.73
CA ASN A 180 -6.61 14.55 12.91
C ASN A 180 -5.34 15.32 12.53
N GLU A 181 -5.33 16.62 12.84
CA GLU A 181 -4.24 17.53 12.44
C GLU A 181 -2.90 17.18 13.10
N GLN A 182 -2.91 16.82 14.38
CA GLN A 182 -1.69 16.44 15.10
C GLN A 182 -1.02 15.23 14.45
N LYS A 183 -1.79 14.16 14.18
CA LYS A 183 -1.26 12.94 13.56
C LYS A 183 -0.86 13.16 12.11
N PHE A 184 -1.64 13.92 11.35
CA PHE A 184 -1.31 14.24 9.97
C PHE A 184 -0.01 15.05 9.87
N ASN A 185 0.17 16.08 10.71
CA ASN A 185 1.40 16.86 10.78
C ASN A 185 2.58 16.00 11.24
N TYR A 186 2.37 15.05 12.14
CA TYR A 186 3.42 14.12 12.54
C TYR A 186 3.86 13.21 11.38
N LEU A 187 2.91 12.60 10.66
CA LEU A 187 3.21 11.85 9.43
C LEU A 187 3.94 12.73 8.40
N LYS A 188 3.45 13.95 8.17
CA LYS A 188 4.04 14.90 7.20
C LYS A 188 5.46 15.31 7.58
N SER A 189 5.80 15.35 8.87
CA SER A 189 7.15 15.68 9.32
C SER A 189 8.23 14.71 8.80
N TYR A 190 7.89 13.45 8.55
CA TYR A 190 8.80 12.49 7.91
C TYR A 190 9.10 12.84 6.45
N TYR A 191 8.15 13.48 5.75
CA TYR A 191 8.36 13.97 4.39
C TYR A 191 9.17 15.26 4.36
N GLU A 192 8.89 16.20 5.27
CA GLU A 192 9.58 17.50 5.32
C GLU A 192 11.06 17.39 5.73
N LYS A 193 11.43 16.34 6.45
CA LYS A 193 12.81 16.06 6.87
C LYS A 193 13.65 15.28 5.84
N ALA A 194 13.07 14.83 4.71
CA ALA A 194 13.66 13.83 3.81
C ALA A 194 13.98 14.32 2.40
#